data_AF-A0A832ZFY2-F1
#
_entry.id   AF-A0A832ZFY2-F1
#
_cell.length_a   1.000
_cell.length_b   1.000
_cell.length_c   1.000
_cell.angle_alpha   90.00
_cell.angle_beta   90.00
_cell.angle_gamma   90.00
#
_symmetry.space_group_name_H-M   'P 1'
#
loop_
_entity.id
_entity.type
_entity.pdbx_description
1 polymer ?
#
loop_
_entity_poly.entity_id
_entity_poly.type
_entity_poly.pdbx_seq_one_letter_code
_entity_poly.pdbx_strand_id
1 'polypeptide(L)'
;MNVCRFIVFLGVISGLMYGRIDHIYRSSLAFVGLLLPEFFQRRINPHGKLQLFLSPLYNDKTMVVLSVFIAVHVSLVSVPFTTIDLFHKEWTDADVISHFLGGLAIWVIVAEVLNELSRIYTLSERQVILYSFAVTLMLGMGWEIAERLVESKIPFIQESLGNKIRDIVVDTLGGLLGVYMVKIKHFPFSIVKDN
;
A
#
# COMPACT_ATOMS: atom_id res chain seq x y z
N MET A 1 -0.74 -12.93 6.91
CA MET A 1 -2.00 -12.18 6.72
C MET A 1 -2.93 -12.23 7.94
N ASN A 2 -3.22 -13.39 8.55
CA ASN A 2 -4.13 -13.46 9.71
C ASN A 2 -3.74 -12.55 10.88
N VAL A 3 -2.45 -12.45 11.20
CA VAL A 3 -1.94 -11.52 12.23
C VAL A 3 -2.27 -10.06 11.87
N CYS A 4 -2.01 -9.65 10.62
CA CYS A 4 -2.35 -8.30 10.14
C CYS A 4 -3.84 -8.01 10.23
N ARG A 5 -4.69 -8.96 9.83
CA ARG A 5 -6.15 -8.84 9.95
C ARG A 5 -6.58 -8.69 11.40
N PHE A 6 -5.99 -9.48 12.29
CA PHE A 6 -6.26 -9.37 13.72
C PHE A 6 -5.88 -7.99 14.26
N ILE A 7 -4.70 -7.47 13.91
CA ILE A 7 -4.27 -6.10 14.29
C ILE A 7 -5.28 -5.05 13.81
N VAL A 8 -5.69 -5.10 12.54
CA VAL A 8 -6.68 -4.15 11.99
C VAL A 8 -8.04 -4.32 12.68
N PHE A 9 -8.45 -5.55 13.00
CA PHE A 9 -9.66 -5.83 13.76
C PHE A 9 -9.61 -5.22 15.18
N LEU A 10 -8.46 -5.27 15.86
CA LEU A 10 -8.29 -4.57 17.14
C LEU A 10 -8.49 -3.05 17.00
N GLY A 11 -8.12 -2.46 15.86
CA GLY A 11 -8.43 -1.06 15.53
C GLY A 11 -9.94 -0.78 15.50
N VAL A 12 -10.74 -1.69 14.93
CA VAL A 12 -12.22 -1.60 14.95
C VAL A 12 -12.75 -1.66 16.38
N ILE A 13 -12.27 -2.62 17.19
CA ILE A 13 -12.67 -2.75 18.59
C ILE A 13 -12.32 -1.49 19.39
N SER A 14 -11.11 -0.96 19.22
CA SER A 14 -10.67 0.27 19.85
C SER A 14 -11.58 1.45 19.47
N GLY A 15 -11.89 1.60 18.18
CA GLY A 15 -12.80 2.63 17.69
C GLY A 15 -14.20 2.56 18.34
N LEU A 16 -14.74 1.35 18.50
CA LEU A 16 -16.02 1.12 19.18
C LEU A 16 -15.94 1.44 20.67
N MET A 17 -14.88 1.02 21.37
CA MET A 17 -14.70 1.27 22.80
C MET A 17 -14.63 2.77 23.14
N TYR A 18 -13.96 3.55 22.29
CA TYR A 18 -13.77 5.00 22.52
C TYR A 18 -14.75 5.88 21.73
N GLY A 19 -15.73 5.31 21.02
CA GLY A 19 -16.72 6.07 20.25
C GLY A 19 -16.12 6.90 19.10
N ARG A 20 -14.98 6.47 18.53
CA ARG A 20 -14.25 7.17 17.46
C ARG A 20 -14.74 6.72 16.09
N ILE A 21 -15.74 7.42 15.54
CA ILE A 21 -16.37 7.09 14.24
C ILE A 21 -15.34 7.05 13.09
N ASP A 22 -14.38 7.97 13.11
CA ASP A 22 -13.26 8.05 12.16
C ASP A 22 -12.42 6.76 12.19
N HIS A 23 -12.09 6.26 13.38
CA HIS A 23 -11.32 5.04 13.56
C HIS A 23 -12.11 3.79 13.13
N ILE A 24 -13.41 3.74 13.47
CA ILE A 24 -14.30 2.65 13.06
C ILE A 24 -14.35 2.56 11.54
N TYR A 25 -14.57 3.67 10.85
CA TYR A 25 -14.66 3.70 9.39
C TYR A 25 -13.36 3.22 8.73
N ARG A 26 -12.22 3.82 9.08
CA ARG A 26 -10.91 3.50 8.48
C ARG A 26 -10.50 2.06 8.75
N SER A 27 -10.62 1.60 10.00
CA SER A 27 -10.25 0.24 10.39
C SER A 27 -11.17 -0.81 9.77
N SER A 28 -12.47 -0.53 9.67
CA SER A 28 -13.43 -1.45 9.04
C SER A 28 -13.17 -1.57 7.53
N LEU A 29 -12.92 -0.44 6.86
CA LEU A 29 -12.60 -0.44 5.43
C LEU A 29 -11.31 -1.21 5.16
N ALA A 30 -10.26 -0.98 5.95
CA ALA A 30 -9.02 -1.74 5.88
C ALA A 30 -9.23 -3.24 6.14
N PHE A 31 -10.02 -3.59 7.16
CA PHE A 31 -10.31 -4.98 7.50
C PHE A 31 -11.03 -5.70 6.35
N VAL A 32 -12.07 -5.08 5.79
CA VAL A 32 -12.78 -5.60 4.61
C VAL A 32 -11.84 -5.71 3.42
N GLY A 33 -11.00 -4.69 3.18
CA GLY A 33 -9.97 -4.70 2.14
C GLY A 33 -9.04 -5.90 2.24
N LEU A 34 -8.59 -6.26 3.46
CA LEU A 34 -7.73 -7.44 3.69
C LEU A 34 -8.45 -8.80 3.55
N LEU A 35 -9.78 -8.80 3.49
CA LEU A 35 -10.59 -9.99 3.21
C LEU A 35 -10.85 -10.17 1.71
N LEU A 36 -10.76 -9.09 0.91
CA LEU A 36 -11.01 -9.13 -0.54
C LEU A 36 -10.14 -10.16 -1.28
N PRO A 37 -8.82 -10.29 -1.02
CA PRO A 37 -8.00 -11.27 -1.75
C PRO A 37 -8.55 -12.69 -1.63
N GLU A 38 -8.96 -13.13 -0.43
CA GLU A 38 -9.55 -14.47 -0.26
C GLU A 38 -10.89 -14.63 -0.97
N PHE A 39 -11.72 -13.58 -0.98
CA PHE A 39 -12.97 -13.61 -1.70
C PHE A 39 -12.74 -13.74 -3.21
N PHE A 40 -11.86 -12.90 -3.77
CA PHE A 40 -11.52 -12.91 -5.20
C PHE A 40 -10.89 -14.24 -5.61
N GLN A 41 -9.87 -14.70 -4.89
CA GLN A 41 -9.16 -15.96 -5.16
C GLN A 41 -10.10 -17.18 -5.21
N ARG A 42 -11.14 -17.20 -4.37
CA ARG A 42 -12.07 -18.35 -4.27
C ARG A 42 -13.25 -18.28 -5.23
N ARG A 43 -13.62 -17.10 -5.72
CA ARG A 43 -14.90 -16.88 -6.42
C ARG A 43 -14.76 -16.36 -7.84
N ILE A 44 -13.63 -15.76 -8.18
CA ILE A 44 -13.45 -15.06 -9.46
C ILE A 44 -12.27 -15.69 -10.18
N ASN A 45 -12.50 -16.10 -11.42
CA ASN A 45 -11.43 -16.55 -12.31
C ASN A 45 -11.36 -15.57 -13.48
N PRO A 46 -10.50 -14.54 -13.41
CA PRO A 46 -10.45 -13.51 -14.43
C PRO A 46 -9.88 -14.06 -15.73
N HIS A 47 -10.49 -13.70 -16.86
CA HIS A 47 -10.06 -14.14 -18.18
C HIS A 47 -9.28 -13.06 -18.94
N GLY A 48 -8.34 -13.49 -19.79
CA GLY A 48 -7.61 -12.61 -20.70
C GLY A 48 -6.74 -11.57 -19.99
N LYS A 49 -6.71 -10.34 -20.52
CA LYS A 49 -5.85 -9.26 -19.98
C LYS A 49 -6.17 -8.90 -18.53
N LEU A 50 -7.41 -9.06 -18.09
CA LEU A 50 -7.83 -8.74 -16.71
C LEU A 50 -7.09 -9.61 -15.69
N GLN A 51 -6.75 -10.86 -16.04
CA GLN A 51 -5.98 -11.75 -15.19
C GLN A 51 -4.60 -11.18 -14.84
N LEU A 52 -3.97 -10.47 -15.79
CA LEU A 52 -2.64 -9.91 -15.61
C LEU A 52 -2.66 -8.73 -14.64
N PHE A 53 -3.69 -7.88 -14.71
CA PHE A 53 -3.85 -6.74 -13.80
C PHE A 53 -4.26 -7.17 -12.40
N LEU A 54 -5.00 -8.27 -12.28
CA LEU A 54 -5.42 -8.81 -11.00
C LEU A 54 -4.41 -9.80 -10.41
N SER A 55 -3.34 -10.15 -11.12
CA SER A 55 -2.35 -11.15 -10.67
C SER A 55 -1.82 -10.90 -9.25
N PRO A 56 -1.57 -9.66 -8.79
CA PRO A 56 -1.08 -9.46 -7.43
C PRO A 56 -2.08 -9.93 -6.36
N LEU A 57 -3.39 -9.86 -6.63
CA LEU A 57 -4.43 -10.34 -5.71
C LEU A 57 -4.42 -11.86 -5.54
N TYR A 58 -3.86 -12.59 -6.50
CA TYR A 58 -3.71 -14.05 -6.45
C TYR A 58 -2.33 -14.48 -5.96
N ASN A 59 -1.42 -13.54 -5.66
CA ASN A 59 -0.13 -13.82 -5.05
C ASN A 59 -0.16 -13.52 -3.55
N ASP A 60 -0.25 -14.58 -2.74
CA ASP A 60 -0.29 -14.48 -1.28
C ASP A 60 0.93 -13.73 -0.71
N LYS A 61 2.11 -13.85 -1.32
CA LYS A 61 3.32 -13.16 -0.84
C LYS A 61 3.22 -11.65 -1.08
N THR A 62 2.67 -11.22 -2.21
CA THR A 62 2.41 -9.80 -2.47
C THR A 62 1.33 -9.26 -1.55
N MET A 63 0.27 -10.03 -1.34
CA MET A 63 -0.79 -9.67 -0.40
C MET A 63 -0.32 -9.62 1.06
N VAL A 64 0.71 -10.39 1.44
CA VAL A 64 1.39 -10.24 2.73
C VAL A 64 2.07 -8.88 2.85
N VAL A 65 2.79 -8.40 1.83
CA VAL A 65 3.43 -7.07 1.85
C VAL A 65 2.38 -5.98 2.04
N LEU A 66 1.29 -6.03 1.26
CA LEU A 66 0.16 -5.11 1.39
C LEU A 66 -0.48 -5.19 2.79
N SER A 67 -0.65 -6.40 3.32
CA SER A 67 -1.25 -6.61 4.65
C SER A 67 -0.41 -6.00 5.78
N VAL A 68 0.93 -6.10 5.67
CA VAL A 68 1.85 -5.49 6.63
C VAL A 68 1.71 -3.97 6.58
N PHE A 69 1.74 -3.38 5.39
CA PHE A 69 1.53 -1.94 5.21
C PHE A 69 0.22 -1.48 5.85
N ILE A 70 -0.91 -2.11 5.49
CA ILE A 70 -2.23 -1.72 6.01
C ILE A 70 -2.29 -1.85 7.54
N ALA A 71 -1.78 -2.94 8.10
CA ALA A 71 -1.80 -3.13 9.55
C ALA A 71 -0.96 -2.06 10.29
N VAL A 72 0.21 -1.71 9.75
CA VAL A 72 1.05 -0.65 10.33
C VAL A 72 0.36 0.71 10.18
N HIS A 73 -0.10 1.06 8.97
CA HIS A 73 -0.76 2.34 8.72
C HIS A 73 -1.96 2.57 9.65
N VAL A 74 -2.87 1.59 9.73
CA VAL A 74 -4.04 1.67 10.63
C VAL A 74 -3.62 1.83 12.09
N SER A 75 -2.55 1.13 12.52
CA SER A 75 -2.05 1.23 13.90
C SER A 75 -1.42 2.58 14.22
N LEU A 76 -0.83 3.27 13.23
CA LEU A 76 -0.25 4.60 13.42
C LEU A 76 -1.35 5.68 13.50
N VAL A 77 -2.37 5.57 12.65
CA VAL A 77 -3.53 6.47 12.66
C VAL A 77 -4.42 6.24 13.89
N SER A 78 -4.40 5.02 14.45
CA SER A 78 -5.28 4.63 15.54
C SER A 78 -4.60 3.58 16.42
N VAL A 79 -3.79 4.03 17.38
CA VAL A 79 -3.05 3.11 18.27
C VAL A 79 -4.05 2.27 19.07
N PRO A 80 -4.02 0.92 18.96
CA PRO A 80 -5.01 0.05 19.57
C PRO A 80 -5.14 0.27 21.09
N PHE A 81 -6.38 0.27 21.57
CA PHE A 81 -6.72 0.48 22.99
C PHE A 81 -6.30 1.84 23.56
N THR A 82 -6.18 2.85 22.70
CA THR A 82 -5.91 4.23 23.11
C THR A 82 -6.73 5.21 22.26
N THR A 83 -6.70 6.50 22.62
CA THR A 83 -7.23 7.60 21.83
C THR A 83 -6.18 8.30 20.96
N ILE A 84 -4.94 7.79 20.97
CA ILE A 84 -3.75 8.37 20.36
C ILE A 84 -3.80 8.19 18.84
N ASP A 85 -3.58 9.30 18.13
CA ASP A 85 -3.39 9.37 16.68
C ASP A 85 -1.96 9.84 16.42
N LEU A 86 -1.05 8.89 16.22
CA LEU A 86 0.35 9.24 15.96
C LEU A 86 0.48 9.95 14.62
N PHE A 87 -0.35 9.58 13.64
CA PHE A 87 -0.23 10.06 12.26
C PHE A 87 -0.57 11.54 12.09
N HIS A 88 -1.69 12.02 12.65
CA HIS A 88 -2.15 13.40 12.38
C HIS A 88 -1.99 14.36 13.56
N LYS A 89 -1.71 13.85 14.78
CA LYS A 89 -1.76 14.68 15.99
C LYS A 89 -0.51 14.60 16.84
N GLU A 90 -0.16 13.40 17.27
CA GLU A 90 0.78 13.21 18.38
C GLU A 90 2.23 13.09 17.92
N TRP A 91 2.46 12.50 16.74
CA TRP A 91 3.79 12.35 16.16
C TRP A 91 3.69 12.41 14.64
N THR A 92 3.35 13.59 14.11
CA THR A 92 3.02 13.81 12.70
C THR A 92 4.00 13.18 11.70
N ASP A 93 5.28 13.05 12.06
CA ASP A 93 6.30 12.36 11.25
C ASP A 93 6.14 10.81 11.18
N ALA A 94 5.16 10.24 11.87
CA ALA A 94 4.81 8.82 11.77
C ALA A 94 4.25 8.48 10.39
N ASP A 95 3.76 9.48 9.64
CA ASP A 95 3.39 9.37 8.23
C ASP A 95 4.54 8.83 7.36
N VAL A 96 5.80 9.15 7.67
CA VAL A 96 7.00 8.65 6.99
C VAL A 96 7.05 7.13 6.98
N ILE A 97 6.66 6.47 8.08
CA ILE A 97 6.65 4.99 8.15
C ILE A 97 5.60 4.45 7.17
N SER A 98 4.45 5.11 7.11
CA SER A 98 3.38 4.73 6.20
C SER A 98 3.77 4.95 4.74
N HIS A 99 4.36 6.10 4.39
CA HIS A 99 4.86 6.35 3.03
C HIS A 99 5.90 5.31 2.63
N PHE A 100 6.85 4.99 3.52
CA PHE A 100 7.89 4.00 3.20
C PHE A 100 7.28 2.62 2.88
N LEU A 101 6.36 2.15 3.73
CA LEU A 101 5.69 0.87 3.53
C LEU A 101 4.67 0.90 2.38
N GLY A 102 4.04 2.05 2.15
CA GLY A 102 3.10 2.30 1.07
C GLY A 102 3.80 2.26 -0.28
N GLY A 103 4.87 3.03 -0.44
CA GLY A 103 5.75 3.00 -1.61
C GLY A 103 6.29 1.60 -1.91
N LEU A 104 6.71 0.86 -0.88
CA LEU A 104 7.09 -0.56 -1.03
C LEU A 104 5.93 -1.41 -1.58
N ALA A 105 4.76 -1.37 -0.94
CA ALA A 105 3.62 -2.20 -1.31
C ALA A 105 3.10 -1.88 -2.71
N ILE A 106 2.93 -0.59 -3.03
CA ILE A 106 2.48 -0.14 -4.34
C ILE A 106 3.49 -0.49 -5.42
N TRP A 107 4.79 -0.23 -5.19
CA TRP A 107 5.82 -0.57 -6.17
C TRP A 107 5.84 -2.07 -6.46
N VAL A 108 5.74 -2.92 -5.43
CA VAL A 108 5.70 -4.39 -5.59
C VAL A 108 4.49 -4.84 -6.42
N ILE A 109 3.30 -4.30 -6.12
CA ILE A 109 2.06 -4.60 -6.86
C ILE A 109 2.20 -4.21 -8.33
N VAL A 110 2.67 -2.98 -8.58
CA VAL A 110 2.85 -2.46 -9.94
C VAL A 110 3.90 -3.28 -10.71
N ALA A 111 5.02 -3.60 -10.06
CA ALA A 111 6.08 -4.40 -10.65
C ALA A 111 5.60 -5.82 -11.00
N GLU A 112 4.72 -6.41 -10.19
CA GLU A 112 4.14 -7.72 -10.49
C GLU A 112 3.23 -7.67 -11.73
N VAL A 113 2.37 -6.65 -11.84
CA VAL A 113 1.53 -6.44 -13.02
C VAL A 113 2.40 -6.25 -14.27
N LEU A 114 3.43 -5.41 -14.20
CA LEU A 114 4.33 -5.16 -15.32
C LEU A 114 5.16 -6.39 -15.69
N ASN A 115 5.53 -7.23 -14.71
CA ASN A 115 6.21 -8.50 -14.95
C ASN A 115 5.30 -9.54 -15.61
N GLU A 116 3.99 -9.54 -15.33
CA GLU A 116 3.06 -10.39 -16.07
C GLU A 116 2.82 -9.86 -17.50
N LEU A 117 2.77 -8.53 -17.66
CA LEU A 117 2.69 -7.91 -18.99
C LEU A 117 3.95 -8.10 -19.82
N SER A 118 5.13 -8.22 -19.20
CA SER A 118 6.39 -8.44 -19.91
C SER A 118 6.40 -9.74 -20.71
N ARG A 119 5.63 -10.75 -20.27
CA ARG A 119 5.47 -12.02 -20.99
C ARG A 119 4.74 -11.88 -22.33
N ILE A 120 3.96 -10.82 -22.50
CA ILE A 120 3.19 -10.53 -23.72
C ILE A 120 3.88 -9.48 -24.56
N TYR A 121 4.38 -8.42 -23.93
CA TYR A 121 4.94 -7.24 -24.57
C TYR A 121 6.47 -7.23 -24.60
N THR A 122 7.12 -8.34 -24.22
CA THR A 122 8.57 -8.54 -24.22
C THR A 122 9.32 -7.38 -23.55
N LEU A 123 8.90 -7.00 -22.34
CA LEU A 123 9.56 -5.93 -21.58
C LEU A 123 10.80 -6.50 -20.87
N SER A 124 11.93 -5.83 -21.06
CA SER A 124 13.16 -6.16 -20.32
C SER A 124 13.02 -5.93 -18.82
N GLU A 125 13.84 -6.62 -18.02
CA GLU A 125 13.90 -6.44 -16.56
C GLU A 125 14.06 -4.96 -16.18
N ARG A 126 14.93 -4.25 -16.92
CA ARG A 126 15.17 -2.82 -16.70
C ARG A 126 13.92 -1.98 -16.97
N GLN A 127 13.15 -2.30 -18.00
CA GLN A 127 11.89 -1.60 -18.31
C GLN A 127 10.84 -1.86 -17.24
N VAL A 128 10.70 -3.11 -16.76
CA VAL A 128 9.78 -3.43 -15.65
C VAL A 128 10.10 -2.56 -14.44
N ILE A 129 11.37 -2.48 -14.04
CA ILE A 129 11.79 -1.67 -12.88
C ILE A 129 11.52 -0.17 -13.10
N LEU A 130 11.96 0.38 -14.24
CA LEU A 130 11.80 1.81 -14.54
C LEU A 130 10.33 2.22 -14.63
N TYR A 131 9.51 1.43 -15.31
CA TYR A 131 8.08 1.70 -15.44
C TYR A 131 7.35 1.51 -14.11
N SER A 132 7.80 0.60 -13.24
CA SER A 132 7.24 0.45 -11.90
C SER A 132 7.45 1.71 -11.06
N PHE A 133 8.65 2.31 -11.12
CA PHE A 133 8.90 3.59 -10.47
C PHE A 133 8.11 4.73 -11.09
N ALA A 134 8.02 4.81 -12.43
CA ALA A 134 7.25 5.85 -13.09
C ALA A 134 5.77 5.81 -12.67
N VAL A 135 5.16 4.62 -12.65
CA VAL A 135 3.76 4.45 -12.23
C VAL A 135 3.59 4.74 -10.74
N THR A 136 4.50 4.25 -9.88
CA THR A 136 4.45 4.54 -8.43
C THR A 136 4.54 6.03 -8.16
N LEU A 137 5.43 6.75 -8.86
CA LEU A 137 5.56 8.20 -8.74
C LEU A 137 4.29 8.93 -9.18
N MET A 138 3.69 8.52 -10.30
CA MET A 138 2.42 9.09 -10.76
C MET A 138 1.29 8.87 -9.74
N LEU A 139 1.24 7.69 -9.12
CA LEU A 139 0.26 7.37 -8.08
C LEU A 139 0.50 8.19 -6.80
N GLY A 140 1.76 8.30 -6.35
CA GLY A 140 2.13 9.11 -5.18
C GLY A 140 1.81 10.59 -5.38
N MET A 141 2.23 11.18 -6.52
CA MET A 141 1.84 12.56 -6.86
C MET A 141 0.32 12.74 -6.95
N GLY A 142 -0.38 11.77 -7.54
CA GLY A 142 -1.84 11.77 -7.62
C GLY A 142 -2.50 11.75 -6.24
N TRP A 143 -1.96 10.97 -5.30
CA TRP A 143 -2.41 10.93 -3.91
C TRP A 143 -2.22 12.28 -3.22
N GLU A 144 -1.02 12.86 -3.30
CA GLU A 144 -0.71 14.17 -2.69
C GLU A 144 -1.60 15.29 -3.23
N ILE A 145 -1.89 15.29 -4.54
CA ILE A 145 -2.81 16.24 -5.16
C ILE A 145 -4.24 16.01 -4.66
N ALA A 146 -4.68 14.76 -4.59
CA ALA A 146 -6.02 14.43 -4.12
C ALA A 146 -6.22 14.84 -2.65
N GLU A 147 -5.23 14.60 -1.79
CA GLU A 147 -5.23 15.09 -0.42
C GLU A 147 -5.35 16.61 -0.39
N ARG A 148 -4.49 17.33 -1.12
CA ARG A 148 -4.48 18.80 -1.14
C ARG A 148 -5.82 19.40 -1.56
N LEU A 149 -6.55 18.74 -2.47
CA LEU A 149 -7.89 19.18 -2.90
C LEU A 149 -8.94 19.01 -1.78
N VAL A 150 -8.77 18.02 -0.90
CA VAL A 150 -9.70 17.71 0.20
C VAL A 150 -9.31 18.43 1.50
N GLU A 151 -8.06 18.89 1.66
CA GLU A 151 -7.59 19.67 2.82
C GLU A 151 -8.49 20.88 3.14
N SER A 152 -9.07 21.51 2.12
CA SER A 152 -10.02 22.63 2.28
C SER A 152 -11.25 22.29 3.13
N LYS A 153 -11.53 21.00 3.34
CA LYS A 153 -12.65 20.46 4.13
C LYS A 153 -12.23 19.88 5.49
N ILE A 154 -10.92 19.73 5.75
CA ILE A 154 -10.38 19.14 6.98
C ILE A 154 -9.22 20.03 7.48
N PRO A 155 -9.46 20.99 8.38
CA PRO A 155 -8.49 22.02 8.75
C PRO A 155 -7.21 21.51 9.45
N PHE A 156 -7.15 20.24 9.86
CA PHE A 156 -5.97 19.61 10.46
C PHE A 156 -4.96 19.03 9.46
N ILE A 157 -5.22 19.08 8.15
CA ILE A 157 -4.34 18.51 7.09
C ILE A 157 -3.66 19.62 6.29
N GLN A 158 -3.41 20.81 6.83
CA GLN A 158 -2.66 21.82 6.07
C GLN A 158 -1.15 21.52 6.14
N GLU A 159 -0.67 20.79 5.15
CA GLU A 159 0.74 20.41 5.07
C GLU A 159 1.57 21.36 4.22
N SER A 160 2.86 21.43 4.56
CA SER A 160 3.85 22.18 3.78
C SER A 160 4.20 21.42 2.50
N LEU A 161 4.61 22.16 1.46
CA LEU A 161 5.16 21.54 0.25
C LEU A 161 6.38 20.64 0.56
N GLY A 162 7.14 20.98 1.61
CA GLY A 162 8.29 20.20 2.05
C GLY A 162 7.92 18.80 2.54
N ASN A 163 6.80 18.66 3.26
CA ASN A 163 6.30 17.34 3.70
C ASN A 163 5.94 16.49 2.50
N LYS A 164 5.15 17.03 1.56
CA LYS A 164 4.74 16.28 0.35
C LYS A 164 5.94 15.83 -0.50
N ILE A 165 7.00 16.64 -0.56
CA ILE A 165 8.26 16.23 -1.22
C ILE A 165 8.95 15.10 -0.44
N ARG A 166 9.03 15.21 0.89
CA ARG A 166 9.57 14.15 1.76
C ARG A 166 8.79 12.85 1.54
N ASP A 167 7.48 12.91 1.47
CA ASP A 167 6.61 11.76 1.34
C ASP A 167 6.86 11.03 0.00
N ILE A 168 6.99 11.76 -1.10
CA ILE A 168 7.41 11.20 -2.40
C ILE A 168 8.81 10.56 -2.33
N VAL A 169 9.76 11.21 -1.64
CA VAL A 169 11.12 10.65 -1.47
C VAL A 169 11.05 9.35 -0.67
N VAL A 170 10.27 9.32 0.39
CA VAL A 170 10.13 8.17 1.28
C VAL A 170 9.39 7.01 0.59
N ASP A 171 8.35 7.29 -0.20
CA ASP A 171 7.71 6.31 -1.08
C ASP A 171 8.73 5.68 -2.04
N THR A 172 9.60 6.52 -2.61
CA THR A 172 10.67 6.06 -3.52
C THR A 172 11.67 5.16 -2.80
N LEU A 173 12.06 5.48 -1.56
CA LEU A 173 12.91 4.61 -0.73
C LEU A 173 12.25 3.27 -0.45
N GLY A 174 10.93 3.25 -0.19
CA GLY A 174 10.14 2.03 -0.10
C GLY A 174 10.19 1.18 -1.37
N GLY A 175 10.02 1.83 -2.53
CA GLY A 175 10.15 1.18 -3.83
C GLY A 175 11.54 0.58 -4.09
N LEU A 176 12.62 1.26 -3.65
CA LEU A 176 13.98 0.72 -3.73
C LEU A 176 14.16 -0.55 -2.89
N LEU A 177 13.55 -0.61 -1.71
CA LEU A 177 13.49 -1.86 -0.93
C LEU A 177 12.72 -2.94 -1.71
N GLY A 178 11.64 -2.57 -2.41
CA GLY A 178 10.91 -3.45 -3.33
C GLY A 178 11.81 -4.04 -4.43
N VAL A 179 12.65 -3.22 -5.06
CA VAL A 179 13.64 -3.69 -6.05
C VAL A 179 14.57 -4.72 -5.42
N TYR A 180 15.13 -4.42 -4.25
CA TYR A 180 16.01 -5.36 -3.55
C TYR A 180 15.31 -6.68 -3.27
N MET A 181 14.08 -6.64 -2.75
CA MET A 181 13.30 -7.84 -2.45
C MET A 181 13.03 -8.66 -3.71
N VAL A 182 12.59 -8.04 -4.80
CA VAL A 182 12.21 -8.76 -6.03
C VAL A 182 13.43 -9.25 -6.82
N LYS A 183 14.46 -8.40 -7.02
CA LYS A 183 15.65 -8.78 -7.80
C LYS A 183 16.58 -9.73 -7.07
N ILE A 184 16.85 -9.44 -5.79
CA ILE A 184 17.92 -10.11 -5.04
C ILE A 184 17.35 -11.24 -4.19
N LYS A 185 16.20 -11.02 -3.54
CA LYS A 185 15.55 -12.03 -2.70
C LYS A 185 14.51 -12.87 -3.42
N HIS A 186 14.18 -12.54 -4.67
CA HIS A 186 13.15 -13.25 -5.44
C HIS A 186 11.81 -13.32 -4.70
N PHE A 187 11.49 -12.25 -3.97
CA PHE A 187 10.28 -12.13 -3.15
C PHE A 187 9.60 -10.77 -3.41
N PRO A 188 8.27 -10.71 -3.51
CA PRO A 188 7.32 -11.83 -3.45
C PRO A 188 7.29 -12.69 -4.73
N PHE A 189 7.87 -12.20 -5.82
CA PHE A 189 7.99 -12.90 -7.11
C PHE A 189 9.39 -12.69 -7.70
N SER A 190 9.64 -13.29 -8.87
CA SER A 190 10.86 -13.08 -9.67
C SER A 190 10.52 -12.39 -10.98
N ILE A 191 11.32 -11.40 -11.36
CA ILE A 191 11.19 -10.78 -12.68
C ILE A 191 11.64 -11.80 -13.74
N VAL A 192 10.83 -11.94 -14.79
CA VAL A 192 11.18 -12.79 -15.93
C VAL A 192 12.43 -12.21 -16.57
N LYS A 193 13.48 -13.02 -16.68
CA LYS A 193 14.72 -12.62 -17.35
C LYS A 193 14.52 -12.67 -18.86
N ASP A 194 15.14 -11.73 -19.56
CA ASP A 194 15.30 -11.80 -21.00
C ASP A 194 16.06 -13.10 -21.33
N ASN A 195 15.47 -13.94 -22.19
CA ASN A 195 16.14 -15.13 -22.75
C ASN A 195 17.17 -14.70 -23.79
#